data_AF-A0A2M9P0P3-F1
#
_entry.id   AF-A0A2M9P0P3-F1
#
_cell.length_a   1.000
_cell.length_b   1.000
_cell.length_c   1.000
_cell.angle_alpha   90.00
_cell.angle_beta   90.00
_cell.angle_gamma   90.00
#
_symmetry.space_group_name_H-M   'P 1'
#
loop_
_entity.id
_entity.type
_entity.pdbx_description
1 polymer ?
#
loop_
_entity_poly.entity_id
_entity_poly.type
_entity_poly.pdbx_seq_one_letter_code
_entity_poly.pdbx_strand_id
1 'polypeptide(L)'
;MKVFIGYVSLSGNTEKMAVNIKNRMLAVGCEVYMERLDTVEVDTLKEFDLSFIGLYTWNQEGLPYEANEFYEELDQADFHGVKVALFGAGDLSQPKPCGAINILSDKMKQCGFAVYDRVLKIDQEAPAYDRVRQCEEFANRALSWGSKRKKWRFLVWNRMQNNHKYRKTAYLLRRVIDDYPIK
;
A
#
# COMPACT_ATOMS: atom_id res chain seq x y z
N MET A 1 -11.43 -1.53 7.43
CA MET A 1 -10.18 -1.89 6.71
C MET A 1 -9.06 -1.24 7.47
N LYS A 2 -8.04 -2.02 7.87
CA LYS A 2 -6.85 -1.50 8.55
C LYS A 2 -5.86 -1.01 7.50
N VAL A 3 -5.47 0.25 7.61
CA VAL A 3 -4.56 0.91 6.68
C VAL A 3 -3.32 1.36 7.42
N PHE A 4 -2.15 1.03 6.88
CA PHE A 4 -0.89 1.60 7.31
C PHE A 4 -0.44 2.67 6.33
N ILE A 5 0.19 3.73 6.83
CA ILE A 5 0.82 4.78 6.03
C ILE A 5 2.22 5.01 6.58
N GLY A 6 3.21 4.47 5.88
CA GLY A 6 4.62 4.69 6.18
C GLY A 6 5.21 5.78 5.31
N TYR A 7 6.02 6.67 5.86
CA TYR A 7 6.69 7.68 5.06
C TYR A 7 8.11 8.01 5.54
N VAL A 8 8.91 8.53 4.63
CA VAL A 8 10.16 9.24 4.93
C VAL A 8 10.10 10.60 4.24
N SER A 9 10.47 11.66 4.97
CA SER A 9 10.47 13.03 4.44
C SER A 9 11.55 13.89 5.09
N LEU A 10 12.24 14.67 4.26
CA LEU A 10 13.26 15.63 4.70
C LEU A 10 12.70 17.05 4.85
N SER A 11 12.05 17.59 3.80
CA SER A 11 11.43 18.94 3.80
C SER A 11 9.92 18.94 4.06
N GLY A 12 9.35 17.78 4.42
CA GLY A 12 7.92 17.62 4.78
C GLY A 12 6.96 17.50 3.59
N ASN A 13 7.41 17.48 2.35
CA ASN A 13 6.52 17.33 1.19
C ASN A 13 5.84 15.95 1.14
N THR A 14 6.64 14.88 1.28
CA THR A 14 6.12 13.50 1.34
C THR A 14 5.25 13.29 2.58
N GLU A 15 5.60 13.88 3.72
CA GLU A 15 4.78 13.84 4.94
C GLU A 15 3.41 14.49 4.73
N LYS A 16 3.35 15.67 4.10
CA LYS A 16 2.07 16.32 3.75
C LYS A 16 1.21 15.44 2.84
N MET A 17 1.82 14.71 1.90
CA MET A 17 1.11 13.71 1.09
C MET A 17 0.56 12.57 1.95
N ALA A 18 1.36 12.04 2.88
CA ALA A 18 0.94 11.00 3.82
C ALA A 18 -0.26 11.46 4.67
N VAL A 19 -0.24 12.69 5.17
CA VAL A 19 -1.34 13.31 5.92
C VAL A 19 -2.61 13.44 5.06
N ASN A 20 -2.50 13.86 3.80
CA ASN A 20 -3.66 13.94 2.90
C ASN A 20 -4.27 12.56 2.64
N ILE A 21 -3.44 11.54 2.41
CA ILE A 21 -3.89 10.15 2.26
C ILE A 21 -4.56 9.67 3.55
N LYS A 22 -3.96 9.92 4.72
CA LYS A 22 -4.51 9.59 6.05
C LYS A 22 -5.90 10.18 6.23
N ASN A 23 -6.04 11.48 6.03
CA ASN A 23 -7.31 12.18 6.18
C ASN A 23 -8.38 11.59 5.27
N ARG A 24 -8.01 11.25 4.03
CA ARG A 24 -8.94 10.61 3.10
C ARG A 24 -9.37 9.22 3.57
N MET A 25 -8.44 8.40 4.05
CA MET A 25 -8.72 7.05 4.53
C MET A 25 -9.60 7.06 5.79
N LEU A 26 -9.36 8.00 6.72
CA LEU A 26 -10.22 8.22 7.88
C LEU A 26 -11.64 8.64 7.45
N ALA A 27 -11.76 9.58 6.49
CA ALA A 27 -13.05 10.07 6.01
C ALA A 27 -13.93 8.98 5.37
N VAL A 28 -13.33 7.90 4.86
CA VAL A 28 -14.05 6.75 4.28
C VAL A 28 -14.17 5.56 5.25
N GLY A 29 -13.88 5.78 6.54
CA GLY A 29 -14.10 4.81 7.61
C GLY A 29 -13.01 3.74 7.75
N CYS A 30 -11.80 3.97 7.27
CA CYS A 30 -10.67 3.08 7.55
C CYS A 30 -10.10 3.35 8.95
N GLU A 31 -9.56 2.30 9.56
CA GLU A 31 -8.71 2.41 10.75
C GLU A 31 -7.28 2.67 10.25
N VAL A 32 -6.71 3.84 10.57
CA VAL A 32 -5.46 4.30 9.94
C VAL A 32 -4.35 4.49 10.96
N TYR A 33 -3.22 3.86 10.68
CA TYR A 33 -1.97 3.99 11.41
C TYR A 33 -0.96 4.68 10.50
N MET A 34 -0.19 5.63 11.05
CA MET A 34 0.76 6.39 10.26
C MET A 34 2.02 6.61 11.07
N GLU A 35 3.16 6.18 10.55
CA GLU A 35 4.45 6.22 11.20
C GLU A 35 5.55 6.56 10.17
N ARG A 36 6.73 6.93 10.66
CA ARG A 36 7.90 7.01 9.79
C ARG A 36 8.45 5.61 9.53
N LEU A 37 9.05 5.38 8.37
CA LEU A 37 9.59 4.04 8.03
C LEU A 37 10.82 3.65 8.85
N ASP A 38 11.61 4.62 9.30
CA ASP A 38 12.78 4.41 10.17
C ASP A 38 12.41 4.02 11.60
N THR A 39 11.13 3.90 11.92
CA THR A 39 10.64 3.50 13.25
C THR A 39 9.77 2.25 13.20
N VAL A 40 9.71 1.55 12.06
CA VAL A 40 8.77 0.45 11.83
C VAL A 40 9.48 -0.74 11.20
N GLU A 41 9.35 -1.90 11.83
CA GLU A 41 9.75 -3.18 11.26
C GLU A 41 8.83 -3.54 10.08
N VAL A 42 9.40 -3.98 8.97
CA VAL A 42 8.62 -4.28 7.74
C VAL A 42 7.58 -5.38 7.94
N ASP A 43 7.79 -6.29 8.88
CA ASP A 43 6.90 -7.42 9.16
C ASP A 43 5.54 -6.97 9.70
N THR A 44 5.48 -5.79 10.32
CA THR A 44 4.23 -5.17 10.76
C THR A 44 3.25 -4.94 9.61
N LEU A 45 3.72 -4.80 8.36
CA LEU A 45 2.86 -4.59 7.20
C LEU A 45 1.88 -5.75 6.95
N LYS A 46 2.17 -6.95 7.47
CA LYS A 46 1.30 -8.13 7.36
C LYS A 46 -0.01 -7.98 8.14
N GLU A 47 -0.08 -7.07 9.10
CA GLU A 47 -1.26 -6.83 9.93
C GLU A 47 -2.31 -5.93 9.25
N PHE A 48 -1.96 -5.33 8.11
CA PHE A 48 -2.78 -4.34 7.42
C PHE A 48 -3.39 -4.89 6.14
N ASP A 49 -4.61 -4.45 5.84
CA ASP A 49 -5.31 -4.82 4.60
C ASP A 49 -4.70 -4.10 3.37
N LEU A 50 -4.12 -2.92 3.58
CA LEU A 50 -3.50 -2.06 2.58
C LEU A 50 -2.50 -1.10 3.25
N SER A 51 -1.30 -1.02 2.69
CA SER A 51 -0.27 -0.09 3.14
C SER A 51 0.00 0.98 2.07
N PHE A 52 0.20 2.23 2.49
CA PHE A 52 0.70 3.31 1.63
C PHE A 52 2.12 3.64 2.05
N ILE A 53 3.08 3.58 1.14
CA ILE A 53 4.50 3.84 1.46
C ILE A 53 5.02 5.01 0.64
N GLY A 54 5.56 6.01 1.34
CA GLY A 54 5.97 7.29 0.80
C GLY A 54 7.45 7.56 0.94
N LEU A 55 8.16 7.82 -0.16
CA LEU A 55 9.57 8.25 -0.13
C LEU A 55 9.76 9.61 -0.81
N TYR A 56 10.68 10.43 -0.29
CA TYR A 56 11.26 11.52 -1.07
C TYR A 56 12.42 10.99 -1.95
N THR A 57 12.91 11.82 -2.86
CA THR A 57 14.16 11.55 -3.60
C THR A 57 15.01 12.81 -3.60
N TRP A 58 16.32 12.66 -3.45
CA TRP A 58 17.29 13.76 -3.49
C TRP A 58 18.30 13.51 -4.61
N ASN A 59 18.58 14.52 -5.46
CA ASN A 59 19.60 14.51 -6.52
C ASN A 59 19.61 13.29 -7.49
N GLN A 60 18.45 12.66 -7.76
CA GLN A 60 18.35 11.40 -8.53
C GLN A 60 19.01 10.19 -7.85
N GLU A 61 19.49 10.35 -6.62
CA GLU A 61 20.22 9.33 -5.87
C GLU A 61 19.25 8.44 -5.09
N GLY A 62 19.45 7.13 -5.29
CA GLY A 62 19.16 6.05 -4.35
C GLY A 62 17.86 6.10 -3.55
N LEU A 63 17.88 5.37 -2.44
CA LEU A 63 16.87 5.46 -1.40
C LEU A 63 17.32 6.54 -0.39
N PRO A 64 16.39 7.23 0.28
CA PRO A 64 16.72 7.99 1.49
C PRO A 64 17.46 7.12 2.50
N TYR A 65 18.43 7.71 3.22
CA TYR A 65 19.22 6.98 4.21
C TYR A 65 18.31 6.33 5.28
N GLU A 66 17.27 7.04 5.70
CA GLU A 66 16.27 6.60 6.68
C GLU A 66 15.40 5.45 6.17
N ALA A 67 15.38 5.17 4.86
CA ALA A 67 14.63 4.07 4.28
C ALA A 67 15.49 2.81 4.04
N ASN A 68 16.81 2.87 4.28
CA ASN A 68 17.71 1.76 3.96
C ASN A 68 17.45 0.53 4.83
N GLU A 69 17.29 0.71 6.15
CA GLU A 69 17.01 -0.41 7.06
C GLU A 69 15.70 -1.11 6.68
N PHE A 70 14.61 -0.35 6.51
CA PHE A 70 13.34 -0.86 6.01
C PHE A 70 13.49 -1.60 4.67
N TYR A 71 14.35 -1.11 3.77
CA TYR A 71 14.59 -1.73 2.47
C TYR A 71 15.37 -3.05 2.58
N GLU A 72 16.36 -3.13 3.47
CA GLU A 72 17.16 -4.33 3.72
C GLU A 72 16.33 -5.42 4.41
N GLU A 73 15.41 -5.05 5.30
CA GLU A 73 14.50 -5.99 5.94
C GLU A 73 13.55 -6.71 4.96
N LEU A 74 13.25 -6.12 3.79
CA LEU A 74 12.41 -6.74 2.76
C LEU A 74 12.95 -8.10 2.29
N ASP A 75 14.27 -8.33 2.38
CA ASP A 75 14.90 -9.61 1.99
C ASP A 75 14.74 -10.72 3.04
N GLN A 76 14.28 -10.39 4.24
CA GLN A 76 14.30 -11.31 5.38
C GLN A 76 13.03 -12.18 5.46
N ALA A 77 11.98 -11.83 4.73
CA ALA A 77 10.69 -12.54 4.77
C ALA A 77 9.94 -12.53 3.43
N ASP A 78 8.95 -13.41 3.32
CA ASP A 78 7.98 -13.41 2.23
C ASP A 78 6.77 -12.54 2.59
N PHE A 79 6.36 -11.69 1.65
CA PHE A 79 5.24 -10.77 1.77
C PHE A 79 4.14 -11.05 0.75
N HIS A 80 4.05 -12.30 0.27
CA HIS A 80 3.05 -12.72 -0.70
C HIS A 80 1.63 -12.29 -0.31
N GLY A 81 1.05 -11.42 -1.13
CA GLY A 81 -0.32 -10.94 -0.96
C GLY A 81 -0.48 -9.73 -0.02
N VAL A 82 0.58 -9.28 0.65
CA VAL A 82 0.60 -7.98 1.34
C VAL A 82 0.45 -6.88 0.29
N LYS A 83 -0.52 -5.99 0.49
CA LYS A 83 -0.90 -4.99 -0.52
C LYS A 83 -0.27 -3.65 -0.20
N VAL A 84 0.41 -3.08 -1.18
CA VAL A 84 1.07 -1.78 -1.01
C VAL A 84 0.78 -0.85 -2.18
N ALA A 85 0.56 0.43 -1.88
CA ALA A 85 0.46 1.51 -2.84
C ALA A 85 1.55 2.55 -2.53
N LEU A 86 2.21 3.06 -3.58
CA LEU A 86 3.43 3.83 -3.42
C LEU A 86 3.24 5.29 -3.83
N PHE A 87 3.83 6.20 -3.08
CA PHE A 87 3.76 7.64 -3.35
C PHE A 87 5.08 8.36 -3.08
N GLY A 88 5.25 9.57 -3.63
CA GLY A 88 6.44 10.37 -3.35
C GLY A 88 6.36 11.78 -3.93
N ALA A 89 7.02 12.71 -3.24
CA ALA A 89 7.28 14.05 -3.74
C ALA A 89 8.70 14.15 -4.32
N GLY A 90 8.86 14.90 -5.40
CA GLY A 90 10.17 15.18 -6.00
C GLY A 90 10.09 16.26 -7.07
N ASP A 91 11.24 16.61 -7.63
CA ASP A 91 11.33 17.45 -8.83
C ASP A 91 10.97 16.59 -10.05
N LEU A 92 9.80 16.84 -10.65
CA LEU A 92 9.32 16.06 -11.80
C LEU A 92 9.96 16.51 -13.13
N SER A 93 10.74 17.59 -13.15
CA SER A 93 11.52 18.03 -14.31
C SER A 93 12.80 17.21 -14.52
N GLN A 94 13.23 16.45 -13.51
CA GLN A 94 14.41 15.60 -13.59
C GLN A 94 14.20 14.41 -14.53
N PRO A 95 15.26 13.91 -15.21
CA PRO A 95 15.19 12.70 -16.05
C PRO A 95 14.64 11.45 -15.35
N LYS A 96 14.89 11.30 -14.04
CA LYS A 96 14.43 10.17 -13.22
C LYS A 96 13.62 10.67 -12.02
N PRO A 97 12.36 11.09 -12.24
CA PRO A 97 11.56 11.66 -11.18
C PRO A 97 11.14 10.58 -10.17
N CYS A 98 11.37 10.89 -8.90
CA CYS A 98 11.14 10.00 -7.77
C CYS A 98 11.85 8.63 -7.93
N GLY A 99 13.16 8.62 -8.20
CA GLY A 99 13.93 7.38 -8.39
C GLY A 99 13.80 6.39 -7.23
N ALA A 100 13.81 6.88 -5.99
CA ALA A 100 13.70 6.06 -4.77
C ALA A 100 12.44 5.18 -4.76
N ILE A 101 11.29 5.74 -5.17
CA ILE A 101 10.03 4.99 -5.13
C ILE A 101 9.99 3.87 -6.18
N ASN A 102 10.70 4.04 -7.29
CA ASN A 102 10.81 3.00 -8.31
C ASN A 102 11.68 1.83 -7.78
N ILE A 103 12.80 2.15 -7.13
CA ILE A 103 13.68 1.14 -6.49
C ILE A 103 12.89 0.33 -5.47
N LEU A 104 12.16 1.01 -4.58
CA LEU A 104 11.33 0.35 -3.57
C LEU A 104 10.21 -0.49 -4.22
N SER A 105 9.53 0.04 -5.24
CA SER A 105 8.49 -0.69 -6.00
C SER A 105 9.01 -2.02 -6.52
N ASP A 106 10.17 -2.01 -7.18
CA ASP A 106 10.70 -3.21 -7.82
C ASP A 106 11.15 -4.24 -6.78
N LYS A 107 11.77 -3.77 -5.69
CA LYS A 107 12.11 -4.63 -4.55
C LYS A 107 10.89 -5.28 -3.91
N MET A 108 9.86 -4.50 -3.59
CA MET A 108 8.64 -5.04 -2.97
C MET A 108 7.96 -6.08 -3.88
N LYS A 109 7.94 -5.87 -5.20
CA LYS A 109 7.43 -6.90 -6.14
C LYS A 109 8.26 -8.19 -6.09
N GLN A 110 9.58 -8.08 -6.02
CA GLN A 110 10.49 -9.23 -5.92
C GLN A 110 10.26 -10.02 -4.61
N CYS A 111 9.96 -9.33 -3.51
CA CYS A 111 9.66 -9.93 -2.21
C CYS A 111 8.20 -10.39 -2.06
N GLY A 112 7.42 -10.44 -3.15
CA GLY A 112 6.06 -11.03 -3.16
C GLY A 112 4.91 -10.06 -2.86
N PHE A 113 5.18 -8.78 -2.59
CA PHE A 113 4.11 -7.81 -2.37
C PHE A 113 3.20 -7.72 -3.59
N ALA A 114 1.89 -7.64 -3.35
CA ALA A 114 0.96 -7.14 -4.33
C ALA A 114 1.11 -5.62 -4.39
N VAL A 115 1.90 -5.11 -5.34
CA VAL A 115 2.09 -3.66 -5.52
C VAL A 115 1.01 -3.09 -6.44
N TYR A 116 0.37 -2.00 -6.02
CA TYR A 116 -0.59 -1.26 -6.84
C TYR A 116 0.12 -0.74 -8.10
N ASP A 117 -0.51 -0.89 -9.27
CA ASP A 117 0.10 -0.61 -10.58
C ASP A 117 0.45 0.87 -10.77
N ARG A 118 -0.23 1.76 -10.03
CA ARG A 118 0.01 3.20 -10.08
C ARG A 118 0.84 3.64 -8.90
N VAL A 119 1.81 4.49 -9.19
CA VAL A 119 2.60 5.22 -8.20
C VAL A 119 2.21 6.69 -8.27
N LEU A 120 1.88 7.29 -7.12
CA LEU A 120 1.60 8.73 -7.05
C LEU A 120 2.90 9.52 -6.97
N LYS A 121 3.18 10.31 -8.00
CA LYS A 121 4.31 11.25 -8.02
C LYS A 121 3.77 12.67 -8.10
N ILE A 122 4.17 13.51 -7.16
CA ILE A 122 3.73 14.90 -7.08
C ILE A 122 4.96 15.80 -7.11
N ASP A 123 4.88 16.87 -7.89
CA ASP A 123 5.93 17.87 -7.91
C ASP A 123 6.04 18.59 -6.56
N GLN A 124 7.27 18.76 -6.07
CA GLN A 124 7.51 19.44 -4.79
C GLN A 124 6.97 20.87 -4.75
N GLU A 125 6.89 21.55 -5.89
CA GLU A 125 6.37 22.91 -6.03
C GLU A 125 4.86 22.95 -6.34
N ALA A 126 4.20 21.79 -6.46
CA ALA A 126 2.78 21.72 -6.79
C ALA A 126 1.91 22.51 -5.78
N PRO A 127 0.91 23.28 -6.25
CA PRO A 127 -0.01 23.99 -5.37
C PRO A 127 -0.69 23.06 -4.36
N ALA A 128 -0.96 23.58 -3.15
CA ALA A 128 -1.52 22.76 -2.08
C ALA A 128 -2.85 22.07 -2.46
N TYR A 129 -3.73 22.78 -3.17
CA TYR A 129 -5.02 22.23 -3.62
C TYR A 129 -4.83 21.04 -4.59
N ASP A 130 -3.88 21.14 -5.52
CA ASP A 130 -3.57 20.06 -6.47
C ASP A 130 -3.00 18.84 -5.74
N ARG A 131 -2.16 19.07 -4.72
CA ARG A 131 -1.61 17.98 -3.91
C ARG A 131 -2.69 17.23 -3.16
N VAL A 132 -3.60 17.94 -2.50
CA VAL A 132 -4.73 17.33 -1.78
C VAL A 132 -5.57 16.50 -2.73
N ARG A 133 -6.02 17.09 -3.85
CA ARG A 133 -6.85 16.41 -4.84
C ARG A 133 -6.20 15.12 -5.36
N GLN A 134 -4.92 15.19 -5.75
CA GLN A 134 -4.20 14.04 -6.28
C GLN A 134 -4.01 12.92 -5.24
N CYS A 135 -3.69 13.28 -3.99
CA CYS A 135 -3.61 12.34 -2.88
C CYS A 135 -4.95 11.64 -2.63
N GLU A 136 -6.06 12.38 -2.61
CA GLU A 136 -7.39 11.80 -2.39
C GLU A 136 -7.82 10.87 -3.53
N GLU A 137 -7.65 11.30 -4.78
CA GLU A 137 -7.96 10.50 -5.96
C GLU A 137 -7.14 9.20 -5.97
N PHE A 138 -5.84 9.28 -5.68
CA PHE A 138 -4.96 8.13 -5.57
C PHE A 138 -5.40 7.17 -4.46
N ALA A 139 -5.64 7.69 -3.25
CA ALA A 139 -6.03 6.88 -2.11
C ALA A 139 -7.35 6.14 -2.34
N ASN A 140 -8.34 6.79 -2.96
CA ASN A 140 -9.61 6.15 -3.33
C ASN A 140 -9.42 4.99 -4.33
N ARG A 141 -8.54 5.16 -5.33
CA ARG A 141 -8.28 4.12 -6.34
C ARG A 141 -7.52 2.94 -5.73
N ALA A 142 -6.50 3.22 -4.91
CA ALA A 142 -5.76 2.21 -4.18
C ALA A 142 -6.67 1.45 -3.21
N LEU A 143 -7.55 2.14 -2.47
CA LEU A 143 -8.57 1.51 -1.62
C LEU A 143 -9.51 0.59 -2.41
N SER A 144 -10.03 1.06 -3.54
CA SER A 144 -10.90 0.26 -4.42
C SER A 144 -10.18 -0.99 -4.94
N TRP A 145 -8.91 -0.87 -5.32
CA TRP A 145 -8.07 -2.00 -5.72
C TRP A 145 -7.80 -2.96 -4.56
N GLY A 146 -7.41 -2.45 -3.40
CA GLY A 146 -7.12 -3.22 -2.20
C GLY A 146 -8.35 -3.97 -1.66
N SER A 147 -9.54 -3.40 -1.83
CA SER A 147 -10.81 -3.98 -1.40
C SER A 147 -11.33 -5.11 -2.29
N LYS A 148 -10.78 -5.30 -3.51
CA LYS A 148 -11.20 -6.39 -4.42
C LYS A 148 -10.78 -7.74 -3.82
N ARG A 149 -11.68 -8.38 -3.07
CA ARG A 149 -11.55 -9.80 -2.70
C ARG A 149 -11.46 -10.64 -3.98
N LYS A 150 -10.58 -11.65 -4.04
CA LYS A 150 -10.43 -12.56 -5.19
C LYS A 150 -11.82 -13.05 -5.64
N LYS A 151 -12.29 -12.61 -6.82
CA LYS A 151 -13.61 -12.93 -7.42
C LYS A 151 -13.93 -14.44 -7.40
N TRP A 152 -12.91 -15.29 -7.41
CA TRP A 152 -13.05 -16.73 -7.30
C TRP A 152 -13.77 -17.19 -6.02
N ARG A 153 -13.55 -16.54 -4.86
CA ARG A 153 -14.30 -16.86 -3.63
C ARG A 153 -15.80 -16.62 -3.83
N PHE A 154 -16.18 -15.57 -4.57
CA PHE A 154 -17.58 -15.23 -4.86
C PHE A 154 -18.20 -16.13 -5.95
N LEU A 155 -17.43 -16.48 -6.98
CA LEU A 155 -17.86 -17.37 -8.07
C LEU A 155 -18.07 -18.81 -7.59
N VAL A 156 -17.12 -19.35 -6.82
CA VAL A 156 -17.24 -20.68 -6.18
C VAL A 156 -18.43 -20.68 -5.21
N TRP A 157 -18.60 -19.60 -4.45
CA TRP A 157 -19.72 -19.43 -3.52
C TRP A 157 -21.09 -19.39 -4.20
N ASN A 158 -21.28 -18.57 -5.24
CA ASN A 158 -22.53 -18.50 -5.99
C ASN A 158 -22.88 -19.86 -6.63
N ARG A 159 -21.87 -20.61 -7.07
CA ARG A 159 -22.06 -21.96 -7.63
C ARG A 159 -22.44 -22.99 -6.56
N MET A 160 -21.91 -22.86 -5.35
CA MET A 160 -22.19 -23.75 -4.21
C MET A 160 -23.53 -23.45 -3.52
N GLN A 161 -23.93 -22.19 -3.41
CA GLN A 161 -25.22 -21.81 -2.80
C GLN A 161 -26.43 -22.24 -3.65
N ASN A 162 -26.27 -22.22 -4.97
CA ASN A 162 -27.31 -22.65 -5.92
C ASN A 162 -27.41 -24.16 -6.09
N ASN A 163 -26.59 -24.94 -5.38
CA ASN A 163 -26.61 -26.40 -5.45
C ASN A 163 -26.86 -27.00 -4.07
N HIS A 164 -28.06 -27.57 -3.89
CA HIS A 164 -28.56 -28.05 -2.59
C HIS A 164 -27.64 -29.12 -1.94
N LYS A 165 -26.86 -29.84 -2.76
CA LYS A 165 -25.90 -30.86 -2.32
C LYS A 165 -24.70 -30.31 -1.54
N TYR A 166 -24.31 -29.04 -1.78
CA TYR A 166 -23.07 -28.47 -1.24
C TYR A 166 -23.28 -27.43 -0.12
N ARG A 167 -24.53 -27.19 0.30
CA ARG A 167 -24.88 -26.18 1.31
C ARG A 167 -24.20 -26.40 2.67
N LYS A 168 -24.17 -27.64 3.18
CA LYS A 168 -23.49 -27.96 4.45
C LYS A 168 -21.97 -27.85 4.34
N THR A 169 -21.40 -28.31 3.23
CA THR A 169 -19.96 -28.23 2.94
C THR A 169 -19.49 -26.79 2.79
N ALA A 170 -20.29 -25.93 2.15
CA ALA A 170 -20.03 -24.50 2.02
C ALA A 170 -19.99 -23.77 3.38
N TYR A 171 -20.83 -24.19 4.34
CA TYR A 171 -20.86 -23.62 5.68
C TYR A 171 -19.63 -24.01 6.52
N LEU A 172 -19.16 -25.26 6.38
CA LEU A 172 -17.93 -25.74 7.03
C LEU A 172 -16.67 -25.13 6.39
N LEU A 173 -16.63 -25.04 5.05
CA LEU A 173 -15.56 -24.35 4.31
C LEU A 173 -15.49 -22.86 4.65
N ARG A 174 -16.61 -22.20 4.96
CA ARG A 174 -16.60 -20.80 5.41
C ARG A 174 -15.79 -20.62 6.70
N ARG A 175 -16.00 -21.49 7.70
CA ARG A 175 -15.20 -21.49 8.93
C ARG A 175 -13.72 -21.74 8.61
N VAL A 176 -13.43 -22.76 7.82
CA VAL A 176 -12.04 -23.10 7.44
C VAL A 176 -11.37 -21.98 6.62
N ILE A 177 -12.08 -21.29 5.72
CA ILE A 177 -11.49 -20.27 4.82
C ILE A 177 -11.43 -18.87 5.46
N ASP A 178 -12.29 -18.60 6.46
CA ASP A 178 -12.23 -17.39 7.27
C ASP A 178 -11.26 -17.53 8.46
N ASP A 179 -10.99 -18.76 8.92
CA ASP A 179 -10.05 -19.07 10.02
C ASP A 179 -8.62 -19.44 9.55
N TYR A 180 -8.36 -19.56 8.25
CA TYR A 180 -7.01 -19.87 7.74
C TYR A 180 -6.20 -18.59 7.45
N PRO A 181 -5.10 -18.33 8.18
CA PRO A 181 -4.13 -17.33 7.78
C PRO A 181 -3.46 -17.80 6.47
N ILE A 182 -3.32 -16.87 5.54
CA ILE A 182 -2.73 -17.12 4.22
C ILE A 182 -1.23 -17.42 4.45
N LYS A 183 -0.77 -18.61 4.04
CA LYS A 183 0.65 -18.90 3.80
C LYS A 183 1.11 -18.23 2.52
#